data_AF-A0A955YX93-F1
#
_entry.id   AF-A0A955YX93-F1
#
_cell.length_a   1.000
_cell.length_b   1.000
_cell.length_c   1.000
_cell.angle_alpha   90.00
_cell.angle_beta   90.00
_cell.angle_gamma   90.00
#
_symmetry.space_group_name_H-M   'P 1'
#
loop_
_entity.id
_entity.type
_entity.pdbx_description
1 polymer ?
#
loop_
_entity_poly.entity_id
_entity_poly.type
_entity_poly.pdbx_seq_one_letter_code
_entity_poly.pdbx_strand_id
1 'polypeptide(L)'
;MSSGRPSHERLKPASIHLGDEAKAYGPRMPWKWIGLGAVVLAFLVGMYHLDEARKEREARETIEATFQGPLATAVDRYRAFRGKIEGWALEAANENPPETHADPRLQISALHQATGAYLRLHADDATDGESIAKAARAMRPDAIGKCLGIAPTSLQGFYAQGDFLLPEWLNTARETENTLRLKVLRDDLELRVKRDLPNLLEVMRAQYFLLTIQRGESRAKGPVDVFLWDLQKDERLLAVRTQSTGTLMRVRIGGSRRANHANVDSAAIHDCSIASQIKEAAGEPAMEIASSTNTGTSAEDASTNGDAGVTR
;
A
#
# COMPACT_ATOMS: atom_id res chain seq x y z
N MET A 1 79.99 -73.59 32.57
CA MET A 1 79.32 -72.34 32.15
C MET A 1 77.84 -72.53 32.43
N SER A 2 77.34 -72.17 33.62
CA SER A 2 77.13 -70.83 34.19
C SER A 2 75.87 -70.14 33.68
N SER A 3 75.15 -69.57 34.65
CA SER A 3 73.92 -68.76 34.61
C SER A 3 72.64 -69.55 34.32
N GLY A 4 71.62 -69.55 35.16
CA GLY A 4 71.30 -68.67 36.29
C GLY A 4 69.87 -68.17 36.08
N ARG A 5 68.87 -68.97 36.49
CA ARG A 5 67.46 -68.56 36.44
C ARG A 5 67.24 -67.42 37.44
N PRO A 6 66.80 -66.23 37.01
CA PRO A 6 66.43 -65.18 37.94
C PRO A 6 65.15 -65.59 38.66
N SER A 7 65.22 -65.61 39.99
CA SER A 7 64.10 -65.77 40.90
C SER A 7 63.09 -64.64 40.70
N HIS A 8 61.84 -65.01 40.40
CA HIS A 8 60.72 -64.07 40.35
C HIS A 8 60.54 -63.40 41.71
N GLU A 9 60.87 -62.13 41.77
CA GLU A 9 60.64 -61.24 42.90
C GLU A 9 59.12 -61.10 43.08
N ARG A 10 58.57 -61.68 44.15
CA ARG A 10 57.16 -61.51 44.50
C ARG A 10 56.94 -60.03 44.81
N LEU A 11 56.25 -59.35 43.90
CA LEU A 11 55.73 -58.00 44.11
C LEU A 11 54.88 -58.02 45.39
N LYS A 12 55.37 -57.34 46.43
CA LYS A 12 54.57 -57.01 47.61
C LYS A 12 53.55 -55.96 47.18
N PRO A 13 52.25 -56.10 47.53
CA PRO A 13 51.28 -55.05 47.25
C PRO A 13 51.75 -53.77 47.93
N ALA A 14 51.72 -52.66 47.20
CA ALA A 14 52.05 -51.34 47.74
C ALA A 14 51.04 -50.99 48.85
N SER A 15 51.41 -51.23 50.10
CA SER A 15 50.70 -50.66 51.23
C SER A 15 51.02 -49.18 51.26
N ILE A 16 50.04 -48.35 50.90
CA ILE A 16 50.14 -46.91 51.07
C ILE A 16 50.26 -46.67 52.57
N HIS A 17 51.48 -46.38 53.04
CA HIS A 17 51.67 -45.77 54.35
C HIS A 17 51.06 -44.36 54.26
N LEU A 18 49.77 -44.26 54.60
CA LEU A 18 49.18 -43.02 55.07
C LEU A 18 49.90 -42.68 56.37
N GLY A 19 51.03 -41.98 56.27
CA GLY A 19 51.58 -41.27 57.42
C GLY A 19 50.50 -40.36 57.97
N ASP A 20 50.48 -40.19 59.29
CA ASP A 20 49.53 -39.37 60.06
C ASP A 20 49.50 -37.86 59.68
N GLU A 21 50.04 -37.49 58.52
CA GLU A 21 49.73 -36.25 57.82
C GLU A 21 48.70 -36.51 56.71
N ALA A 22 47.52 -37.00 57.08
CA ALA A 22 46.32 -36.72 56.28
C ALA A 22 46.01 -35.22 56.42
N LYS A 23 46.84 -34.38 55.79
CA LYS A 23 46.59 -32.95 55.62
C LYS A 23 45.22 -32.85 54.97
N ALA A 24 44.26 -32.41 55.78
CA ALA A 24 42.87 -32.22 55.40
C ALA A 24 42.82 -31.55 54.02
N TYR A 25 42.33 -32.31 53.04
CA TYR A 25 42.23 -31.85 51.67
C TYR A 25 41.25 -30.67 51.62
N GLY A 26 41.82 -29.49 51.39
CA GLY A 26 41.12 -28.25 51.06
C GLY A 26 40.68 -27.42 52.28
N PRO A 27 40.90 -26.08 52.27
CA PRO A 27 40.26 -25.21 53.24
C PRO A 27 38.74 -25.44 53.16
N ARG A 28 38.09 -25.62 54.32
CA ARG A 28 36.62 -25.67 54.42
C ARG A 28 36.08 -24.41 53.74
N MET A 29 35.58 -24.54 52.51
CA MET A 29 34.97 -23.40 51.82
C MET A 29 33.90 -22.82 52.75
N PRO A 30 33.95 -21.51 53.02
CA PRO A 30 33.05 -20.92 53.98
C PRO A 30 31.68 -20.74 53.32
N TRP A 31 30.86 -21.79 53.34
CA TRP A 31 29.52 -21.86 52.75
C TRP A 31 28.61 -20.67 53.10
N LYS A 32 28.82 -20.04 54.27
CA LYS A 32 28.13 -18.82 54.69
C LYS A 32 28.32 -17.65 53.72
N TRP A 33 29.53 -17.47 53.18
CA TRP A 33 29.83 -16.40 52.22
C TRP A 33 29.25 -16.69 50.83
N ILE A 34 29.24 -17.97 50.43
CA ILE A 34 28.59 -18.39 49.17
C ILE A 34 27.09 -18.11 49.24
N GLY A 35 26.43 -18.49 50.36
CA GLY A 35 25.01 -18.21 50.58
C GLY A 35 24.69 -16.72 50.57
N LEU A 36 25.49 -15.90 51.25
CA LEU A 36 25.33 -14.45 51.23
C LEU A 36 25.50 -13.87 49.82
N GLY A 37 26.53 -14.32 49.08
CA GLY A 37 26.76 -13.90 47.70
C GLY A 37 25.58 -14.24 46.78
N ALA A 38 25.01 -15.44 46.92
CA ALA A 38 23.84 -15.86 46.15
C ALA A 38 22.60 -14.99 46.44
N VAL A 39 22.36 -14.65 47.71
CA VAL A 39 21.24 -13.78 48.11
C VAL A 39 21.41 -12.37 47.54
N VAL A 40 22.61 -11.79 47.63
CA VAL A 40 22.89 -10.47 47.06
C VAL A 40 22.71 -10.47 45.54
N LEU A 41 23.21 -11.51 44.85
CA LEU A 41 23.03 -11.64 43.41
C LEU A 41 21.55 -11.76 43.03
N ALA A 42 20.78 -12.61 43.73
CA ALA A 42 19.35 -12.76 43.50
C ALA A 42 18.58 -11.45 43.73
N PHE A 43 18.95 -10.67 44.76
CA PHE A 43 18.36 -9.36 45.02
C PHE A 43 18.66 -8.36 43.89
N LEU A 44 19.90 -8.30 43.41
CA LEU A 44 20.29 -7.41 42.29
C LEU A 44 19.56 -7.78 41.00
N VAL A 45 19.48 -9.07 40.67
CA VAL A 45 18.73 -9.57 39.52
C VAL A 45 17.24 -9.25 39.65
N GLY A 46 16.66 -9.43 40.84
CA GLY A 46 15.27 -9.07 41.12
C GLY A 46 15.00 -7.58 40.95
N MET A 47 15.87 -6.70 41.45
CA MET A 47 15.74 -5.25 41.26
C MET A 47 15.87 -4.85 39.79
N TYR A 48 16.77 -5.47 39.04
CA TYR A 48 16.92 -5.22 37.61
C TYR A 48 15.64 -5.56 36.84
N HIS A 49 15.06 -6.75 37.07
CA HIS A 49 13.80 -7.15 36.43
C HIS A 49 12.63 -6.26 36.84
N LEU A 50 12.59 -5.78 38.08
CA LEU A 50 11.55 -4.85 38.52
C LEU A 50 11.67 -3.48 37.85
N ASP A 51 12.88 -2.97 37.68
CA ASP A 51 13.16 -1.72 36.97
C ASP A 51 12.82 -1.84 35.47
N GLU A 52 13.19 -2.96 34.85
CA GLU A 52 12.86 -3.27 33.47
C GLU A 52 11.34 -3.35 33.26
N ALA A 53 10.63 -4.10 34.10
CA ALA A 53 9.17 -4.19 34.05
C ALA A 53 8.47 -2.84 34.29
N ARG A 54 9.06 -1.91 35.05
CA ARG A 54 8.53 -0.55 35.21
C ARG A 54 8.68 0.25 33.92
N LYS A 55 9.85 0.22 33.30
CA LYS A 55 10.13 0.91 32.03
C LYS A 55 9.23 0.40 30.91
N GLU A 56 8.96 -0.90 30.87
CA GLU A 56 8.04 -1.50 29.90
C GLU A 56 6.62 -0.99 30.05
N ARG A 57 6.10 -0.97 31.29
CA ARG A 57 4.77 -0.44 31.58
C ARG A 57 4.66 1.02 31.18
N GLU A 58 5.63 1.86 31.59
CA GLU A 58 5.63 3.29 31.27
C GLU A 58 5.66 3.54 29.74
N ALA A 59 6.48 2.79 29.01
CA ALA A 59 6.57 2.91 27.56
C ALA A 59 5.25 2.50 26.87
N ARG A 60 4.63 1.41 27.33
CA ARG A 60 3.33 0.95 26.82
C ARG A 60 2.21 1.93 27.12
N GLU A 61 2.13 2.41 28.37
CA GLU A 61 1.16 3.41 28.80
C GLU A 61 1.27 4.71 27.98
N THR A 62 2.51 5.13 27.65
CA THR A 62 2.73 6.30 26.79
C THR A 62 2.17 6.12 25.38
N ILE A 63 2.39 4.94 24.77
CA ILE A 63 1.84 4.62 23.45
C ILE A 63 0.31 4.61 23.50
N GLU A 64 -0.27 3.93 24.49
CA GLU A 64 -1.72 3.85 24.64
C GLU A 64 -2.37 5.22 24.90
N ALA A 65 -1.76 6.04 25.77
CA ALA A 65 -2.20 7.40 26.03
C ALA A 65 -2.16 8.26 24.76
N THR A 66 -1.19 8.04 23.87
CA THR A 66 -1.12 8.73 22.58
C THR A 66 -2.29 8.34 21.67
N PHE A 67 -2.66 7.06 21.63
CA PHE A 67 -3.81 6.56 20.87
C PHE A 67 -5.15 7.04 21.43
N GLN A 68 -5.29 7.07 22.75
CA GLN A 68 -6.55 7.44 23.42
C GLN A 68 -6.72 8.96 23.56
N GLY A 69 -5.64 9.73 23.50
CA GLY A 69 -5.65 11.18 23.57
C GLY A 69 -5.47 11.82 22.19
N PRO A 70 -4.26 12.31 21.85
CA PRO A 70 -4.03 13.09 20.63
C PRO A 70 -4.46 12.44 19.32
N LEU A 71 -4.37 11.11 19.20
CA LEU A 71 -4.69 10.41 17.94
C LEU A 71 -6.11 9.86 17.86
N ALA A 72 -6.90 9.90 18.95
CA ALA A 72 -8.19 9.22 19.00
C ALA A 72 -9.11 9.61 17.83
N THR A 73 -9.30 10.91 17.62
CA THR A 73 -10.12 11.43 16.51
C THR A 73 -9.61 11.00 15.14
N ALA A 74 -8.29 10.96 14.94
CA ALA A 74 -7.70 10.55 13.67
C ALA A 74 -7.87 9.05 13.42
N VAL A 75 -7.70 8.24 14.46
CA VAL A 75 -7.92 6.79 14.43
C VAL A 75 -9.37 6.47 14.06
N ASP A 76 -10.33 7.10 14.74
CA ASP A 76 -11.76 6.89 14.49
C ASP A 76 -12.15 7.33 13.07
N ARG A 77 -11.68 8.50 12.64
CA ARG A 77 -11.92 8.99 11.28
C ARG A 77 -11.30 8.08 10.22
N TYR A 78 -10.08 7.58 10.45
CA TYR A 78 -9.41 6.66 9.53
C TYR A 78 -10.18 5.36 9.38
N ARG A 79 -10.62 4.76 10.50
CA ARG A 79 -11.39 3.51 10.49
C ARG A 79 -12.76 3.70 9.85
N ALA A 80 -13.46 4.78 10.17
CA ALA A 80 -14.76 5.09 9.57
C ALA A 80 -14.64 5.30 8.06
N PHE A 81 -13.66 6.09 7.61
CA PHE A 81 -13.41 6.32 6.19
C PHE A 81 -13.02 5.03 5.47
N ARG A 82 -12.09 4.25 6.02
CA ARG A 82 -11.66 2.96 5.47
C ARG A 82 -12.83 1.99 5.35
N GLY A 83 -13.60 1.80 6.42
CA GLY A 83 -14.76 0.91 6.43
C GLY A 83 -15.83 1.31 5.41
N LYS A 84 -16.04 2.62 5.22
CA LYS A 84 -16.95 3.15 4.19
C LYS A 84 -16.49 2.81 2.77
N ILE A 85 -15.21 3.05 2.46
CA ILE A 85 -14.62 2.74 1.15
C ILE A 85 -14.65 1.23 0.88
N GLU A 86 -14.27 0.41 1.86
CA GLU A 86 -14.30 -1.05 1.73
C GLU A 86 -15.73 -1.57 1.55
N GLY A 87 -16.70 -1.03 2.31
CA GLY A 87 -18.11 -1.38 2.17
C GLY A 87 -18.64 -1.12 0.77
N TRP A 88 -18.41 0.08 0.23
CA TRP A 88 -18.81 0.42 -1.15
C TRP A 88 -18.08 -0.42 -2.20
N ALA A 89 -16.80 -0.72 -2.00
CA ALA A 89 -16.07 -1.57 -2.92
C ALA A 89 -16.61 -3.00 -2.95
N LEU A 90 -17.00 -3.56 -1.79
CA LEU A 90 -17.63 -4.87 -1.70
C LEU A 90 -19.02 -4.88 -2.35
N GLU A 91 -19.84 -3.88 -2.08
CA GLU A 91 -21.17 -3.73 -2.69
C GLU A 91 -21.06 -3.67 -4.23
N ALA A 92 -20.20 -2.77 -4.72
CA ALA A 92 -19.93 -2.62 -6.15
C ALA A 92 -19.34 -3.87 -6.82
N ALA A 93 -18.52 -4.64 -6.11
CA ALA A 93 -17.97 -5.89 -6.63
C ALA A 93 -19.03 -6.98 -6.82
N ASN A 94 -20.04 -7.00 -5.94
CA ASN A 94 -21.17 -7.93 -5.99
C ASN A 94 -22.20 -7.54 -7.06
N GLU A 95 -22.29 -6.27 -7.43
CA GLU A 95 -23.07 -5.80 -8.58
C GLU A 95 -22.37 -6.14 -9.90
N ASN A 96 -22.71 -7.28 -10.52
CA ASN A 96 -22.11 -7.74 -11.76
C ASN A 96 -23.13 -8.31 -12.76
N PRO A 97 -23.42 -7.63 -13.89
CA PRO A 97 -23.01 -6.26 -14.22
C PRO A 97 -23.69 -5.22 -13.33
N PRO A 98 -23.08 -4.03 -13.14
CA PRO A 98 -23.77 -2.91 -12.53
C PRO A 98 -24.92 -2.44 -13.43
N GLU A 99 -26.02 -2.02 -12.82
CA GLU A 99 -27.06 -1.27 -13.52
C GLU A 99 -26.48 0.10 -13.91
N THR A 100 -26.56 0.43 -15.21
CA THR A 100 -25.99 1.70 -15.69
C THR A 100 -26.81 2.85 -15.15
N HIS A 101 -26.14 3.72 -14.39
CA HIS A 101 -26.74 4.85 -13.71
C HIS A 101 -25.79 6.04 -13.77
N ALA A 102 -26.32 7.21 -14.13
CA ALA A 102 -25.65 8.49 -13.99
C ALA A 102 -26.64 9.50 -13.43
N ASP A 103 -26.31 10.12 -12.30
CA ASP A 103 -27.11 11.21 -11.75
C ASP A 103 -27.10 12.38 -12.74
N PRO A 104 -28.26 12.91 -13.18
CA PRO A 104 -28.32 14.01 -14.14
C PRO A 104 -27.61 15.30 -13.68
N ARG A 105 -27.34 15.43 -12.37
CA ARG A 105 -26.62 16.55 -11.77
C ARG A 105 -25.10 16.37 -11.84
N LEU A 106 -24.62 15.16 -12.16
CA LEU A 106 -23.20 14.86 -12.25
C LEU A 106 -22.57 15.60 -13.43
N GLN A 107 -21.57 16.42 -13.12
CA GLN A 107 -20.68 17.00 -14.12
C GLN A 107 -19.26 16.58 -13.75
N ILE A 108 -18.69 15.63 -14.49
CA ILE A 108 -17.31 15.17 -14.32
C ILE A 108 -16.34 16.35 -14.42
N SER A 109 -16.60 17.27 -15.35
CA SER A 109 -15.86 18.52 -15.51
C SER A 109 -15.84 19.37 -14.25
N ALA A 110 -16.92 19.40 -13.45
CA ALA A 110 -16.96 20.15 -12.20
C ALA A 110 -16.04 19.56 -11.11
N LEU A 111 -15.70 18.27 -11.21
CA LEU A 111 -14.85 17.58 -10.23
C LEU A 111 -13.36 17.94 -10.33
N HIS A 112 -12.93 18.69 -11.35
CA HIS A 112 -11.53 19.10 -11.53
C HIS A 112 -10.94 19.89 -10.35
N GLN A 113 -11.78 20.64 -9.63
CA GLN A 113 -11.41 21.40 -8.41
C GLN A 113 -11.69 20.63 -7.13
N ALA A 114 -12.45 19.53 -7.20
CA ALA A 114 -12.83 18.76 -6.05
C ALA A 114 -11.72 17.78 -5.65
N THR A 115 -11.56 17.57 -4.35
CA THR A 115 -10.66 16.56 -3.79
C THR A 115 -11.31 15.19 -3.92
N GLY A 116 -10.66 14.25 -4.59
CA GLY A 116 -11.16 12.89 -4.77
C GLY A 116 -10.30 11.83 -4.12
N ALA A 117 -10.89 10.70 -3.77
CA ALA A 117 -10.18 9.46 -3.47
C ALA A 117 -10.34 8.49 -4.65
N TYR A 118 -9.28 7.76 -5.01
CA TYR A 118 -9.29 6.80 -6.11
C TYR A 118 -8.81 5.43 -5.67
N LEU A 119 -9.58 4.40 -5.99
CA LEU A 119 -9.20 3.01 -5.80
C LEU A 119 -9.44 2.22 -7.09
N ARG A 120 -8.49 1.36 -7.44
CA ARG A 120 -8.63 0.36 -8.48
C ARG A 120 -8.40 -1.01 -7.89
N LEU A 121 -9.32 -1.93 -8.19
CA LEU A 121 -9.28 -3.31 -7.75
C LEU A 121 -9.42 -4.26 -8.93
N HIS A 122 -8.86 -5.46 -8.79
CA HIS A 122 -9.34 -6.61 -9.55
C HIS A 122 -10.58 -7.16 -8.84
N ALA A 123 -11.56 -7.68 -9.58
CA ALA A 123 -12.77 -8.22 -8.97
C ALA A 123 -12.47 -9.36 -7.97
N ASP A 124 -11.47 -10.19 -8.27
CA ASP A 124 -11.04 -11.29 -7.40
C ASP A 124 -10.43 -10.82 -6.06
N ASP A 125 -10.00 -9.55 -5.98
CA ASP A 125 -9.47 -8.97 -4.75
C ASP A 125 -10.55 -8.27 -3.91
N ALA A 126 -11.75 -8.07 -4.46
CA ALA A 126 -12.84 -7.34 -3.83
C ALA A 126 -13.81 -8.28 -3.09
N THR A 127 -13.26 -9.19 -2.28
CA THR A 127 -14.00 -10.22 -1.54
C THR A 127 -14.23 -9.85 -0.07
N ASP A 128 -13.28 -9.14 0.53
CA ASP A 128 -13.28 -8.74 1.92
C ASP A 128 -12.34 -7.54 2.12
N GLY A 129 -12.42 -6.88 3.28
CA GLY A 129 -11.62 -5.69 3.58
C GLY A 129 -10.10 -5.94 3.62
N GLU A 130 -9.64 -7.14 3.97
CA GLU A 130 -8.22 -7.47 3.98
C GLU A 130 -7.67 -7.60 2.56
N SER A 131 -8.39 -8.32 1.70
CA SER A 131 -8.08 -8.49 0.28
C SER A 131 -8.09 -7.14 -0.46
N ILE A 132 -9.09 -6.29 -0.18
CA ILE A 132 -9.16 -4.92 -0.71
C ILE A 132 -7.94 -4.10 -0.25
N ALA A 133 -7.61 -4.11 1.04
CA ALA A 133 -6.47 -3.35 1.55
C ALA A 133 -5.14 -3.83 0.95
N LYS A 134 -4.98 -5.14 0.77
CA LYS A 134 -3.81 -5.73 0.11
C LYS A 134 -3.71 -5.27 -1.35
N ALA A 135 -4.80 -5.34 -2.10
CA ALA A 135 -4.84 -4.90 -3.49
C ALA A 135 -4.62 -3.39 -3.64
N ALA A 136 -5.19 -2.59 -2.74
CA ALA A 136 -5.00 -1.14 -2.70
C ALA A 136 -3.50 -0.78 -2.54
N ARG A 137 -2.77 -1.46 -1.66
CA ARG A 137 -1.32 -1.26 -1.49
C ARG A 137 -0.51 -1.68 -2.73
N ALA A 138 -0.96 -2.73 -3.42
CA ALA A 138 -0.33 -3.24 -4.64
C ALA A 138 -0.74 -2.46 -5.92
N MET A 139 -1.65 -1.49 -5.79
CA MET A 139 -2.21 -0.74 -6.91
C MET A 139 -1.11 0.02 -7.67
N ARG A 140 -1.02 -0.24 -8.99
CA ARG A 140 -0.13 0.52 -9.88
C ARG A 140 -0.79 1.81 -10.38
N PRO A 141 -0.03 2.89 -10.63
CA PRO A 141 -0.55 4.09 -11.27
C PRO A 141 -1.25 3.80 -12.61
N ASP A 142 -2.23 4.64 -12.97
CA ASP A 142 -2.88 4.66 -14.27
C ASP A 142 -3.20 6.08 -14.72
N ALA A 143 -3.78 6.20 -15.90
CA ALA A 143 -4.15 7.48 -16.49
C ALA A 143 -5.65 7.78 -16.43
N ILE A 144 -6.51 6.97 -15.79
CA ILE A 144 -7.97 7.13 -15.88
C ILE A 144 -8.40 8.50 -15.36
N GLY A 145 -7.99 8.86 -14.14
CA GLY A 145 -8.30 10.19 -13.57
C GLY A 145 -7.78 11.33 -14.46
N LYS A 146 -6.54 11.22 -14.94
CA LYS A 146 -5.93 12.22 -15.84
C LYS A 146 -6.70 12.37 -17.14
N CYS A 147 -7.13 11.26 -17.76
CA CYS A 147 -7.92 11.27 -19.00
C CYS A 147 -9.34 11.82 -18.77
N LEU A 148 -9.91 11.65 -17.57
CA LEU A 148 -11.16 12.30 -17.16
C LEU A 148 -11.01 13.81 -16.97
N GLY A 149 -9.79 14.30 -16.75
CA GLY A 149 -9.52 15.70 -16.42
C GLY A 149 -9.65 16.02 -14.92
N ILE A 150 -9.54 14.98 -14.08
CA ILE A 150 -9.58 15.08 -12.62
C ILE A 150 -8.29 14.53 -12.02
N ALA A 151 -7.99 14.90 -10.77
CA ALA A 151 -6.78 14.46 -10.08
C ALA A 151 -7.12 13.85 -8.71
N PRO A 152 -7.87 12.74 -8.65
CA PRO A 152 -8.16 12.09 -7.38
C PRO A 152 -6.87 11.52 -6.78
N THR A 153 -6.79 11.55 -5.46
CA THR A 153 -5.65 10.99 -4.72
C THR A 153 -5.78 9.48 -4.67
N SER A 154 -4.74 8.79 -5.12
CA SER A 154 -4.62 7.33 -5.03
C SER A 154 -4.71 6.86 -3.57
N LEU A 155 -5.58 5.90 -3.31
CA LEU A 155 -5.69 5.25 -2.00
C LEU A 155 -4.54 4.29 -1.70
N GLN A 156 -3.61 4.04 -2.63
CA GLN A 156 -2.42 3.23 -2.37
C GLN A 156 -1.64 3.73 -1.15
N GLY A 157 -1.32 5.03 -1.12
CA GLY A 157 -0.61 5.64 0.00
C GLY A 157 -1.41 5.58 1.29
N PHE A 158 -2.73 5.79 1.20
CA PHE A 158 -3.64 5.73 2.33
C PHE A 158 -3.63 4.36 3.05
N TYR A 159 -3.66 3.26 2.28
CA TYR A 159 -3.60 1.91 2.83
C TYR A 159 -2.17 1.47 3.22
N ALA A 160 -1.14 2.01 2.56
CA ALA A 160 0.25 1.70 2.85
C ALA A 160 0.76 2.40 4.12
N GLN A 161 0.28 3.61 4.38
CA GLN A 161 0.78 4.47 5.47
C GLN A 161 -0.12 4.46 6.71
N GLY A 162 -1.39 4.09 6.59
CA GLY A 162 -2.36 4.16 7.71
C GLY A 162 -2.41 2.93 8.61
N ASP A 163 -1.53 1.94 8.43
CA ASP A 163 -1.47 0.72 9.26
C ASP A 163 -1.30 1.02 10.76
N PHE A 164 -0.53 2.05 11.10
CA PHE A 164 -0.33 2.46 12.50
C PHE A 164 -1.59 3.01 13.18
N LEU A 165 -2.67 3.32 12.45
CA LEU A 165 -3.94 3.77 13.03
C LEU A 165 -4.88 2.59 13.35
N LEU A 166 -4.48 1.37 12.98
CA LEU A 166 -5.30 0.18 13.17
C LEU A 166 -5.08 -0.49 14.53
N PRO A 167 -6.07 -1.25 15.04
CA PRO A 167 -5.95 -1.93 16.33
C PRO A 167 -4.77 -2.90 16.39
N GLU A 168 -4.41 -3.54 15.27
CA GLU A 168 -3.35 -4.55 15.21
C GLU A 168 -1.98 -3.97 15.54
N TRP A 169 -1.72 -2.72 15.12
CA TRP A 169 -0.48 -2.02 15.46
C TRP A 169 -0.41 -1.75 16.98
N LEU A 170 -1.52 -1.30 17.57
CA LEU A 170 -1.60 -1.06 19.01
C LEU A 170 -1.47 -2.36 19.81
N ASN A 171 -2.09 -3.44 19.35
CA ASN A 171 -1.98 -4.76 19.97
C ASN A 171 -0.53 -5.26 19.94
N THR A 172 0.21 -5.00 18.85
CA THR A 172 1.66 -5.29 18.79
C THR A 172 2.42 -4.58 19.91
N ALA A 173 2.10 -3.31 20.21
CA ALA A 173 2.71 -2.59 21.32
C ALA A 173 2.30 -3.16 22.70
N ARG A 174 1.05 -3.61 22.84
CA ARG A 174 0.55 -4.23 24.09
C ARG A 174 1.20 -5.56 24.41
N GLU A 175 1.44 -6.37 23.38
CA GLU A 175 2.01 -7.72 23.50
C GLU A 175 3.54 -7.71 23.58
N THR A 176 4.19 -6.57 23.30
CA THR A 176 5.65 -6.47 23.36
C THR A 176 6.15 -6.43 24.82
N GLU A 177 6.96 -7.41 25.20
CA GLU A 177 7.61 -7.56 26.51
C GLU A 177 9.09 -7.16 26.49
N ASN A 178 9.49 -6.29 25.55
CA ASN A 178 10.88 -5.87 25.41
C ASN A 178 10.96 -4.34 25.39
N THR A 179 11.63 -3.77 26.39
CA THR A 179 11.81 -2.32 26.54
C THR A 179 12.38 -1.64 25.28
N LEU A 180 13.40 -2.23 24.64
CA LEU A 180 14.01 -1.64 23.44
C LEU A 180 13.04 -1.65 22.26
N ARG A 181 12.26 -2.73 22.11
CA ARG A 181 11.25 -2.82 21.06
C ARG A 181 10.11 -1.83 21.27
N LEU A 182 9.64 -1.64 22.51
CA LEU A 182 8.65 -0.62 22.86
C LEU A 182 9.15 0.78 22.53
N LYS A 183 10.42 1.08 22.81
CA LYS A 183 11.03 2.36 22.44
C LYS A 183 11.01 2.58 20.92
N VAL A 184 11.37 1.55 20.13
CA VAL A 184 11.30 1.62 18.66
C VAL A 184 9.87 1.86 18.18
N LEU A 185 8.88 1.17 18.75
CA LEU A 185 7.47 1.36 18.38
C LEU A 185 6.98 2.78 18.68
N ARG A 186 7.36 3.34 19.83
CA ARG A 186 7.04 4.72 20.20
C ARG A 186 7.68 5.72 19.23
N ASP A 187 8.97 5.54 18.93
CA ASP A 187 9.71 6.45 18.05
C ASP A 187 9.18 6.34 16.59
N ASP A 188 8.77 5.14 16.13
CA ASP A 188 8.08 4.93 14.84
C ASP A 188 6.71 5.62 14.81
N LEU A 189 5.93 5.51 15.90
CA LEU A 189 4.65 6.20 16.03
C LEU A 189 4.82 7.72 15.90
N GLU A 190 5.75 8.30 16.64
CA GLU A 190 6.03 9.75 16.57
C GLU A 190 6.41 10.17 15.14
N LEU A 191 7.27 9.38 14.49
CA LEU A 191 7.68 9.65 13.11
C LEU A 191 6.49 9.57 12.13
N ARG A 192 5.65 8.54 12.22
CA ARG A 192 4.48 8.35 11.35
C ARG A 192 3.41 9.40 11.60
N VAL A 193 3.17 9.79 12.84
CA VAL A 193 2.28 10.91 13.18
C VAL A 193 2.77 12.20 12.54
N LYS A 194 4.08 12.47 12.57
CA LYS A 194 4.64 13.68 11.96
C LYS A 194 4.66 13.63 10.44
N ARG A 195 5.01 12.49 9.85
CA ARG A 195 5.27 12.32 8.41
C ARG A 195 4.02 11.96 7.60
N ASP A 196 3.24 11.01 8.10
CA ASP A 196 2.20 10.32 7.32
C ASP A 196 0.80 10.83 7.64
N LEU A 197 0.52 11.14 8.92
CA LEU A 197 -0.81 11.57 9.36
C LEU A 197 -1.37 12.77 8.56
N PRO A 198 -0.60 13.85 8.27
CA PRO A 198 -1.14 14.97 7.50
C PRO A 198 -1.68 14.54 6.13
N ASN A 199 -0.97 13.66 5.42
CA ASN A 199 -1.41 13.16 4.11
C ASN A 199 -2.67 12.30 4.24
N LEU A 200 -2.76 11.46 5.28
CA LEU A 200 -3.97 10.67 5.55
C LEU A 200 -5.17 11.58 5.84
N LEU A 201 -4.98 12.65 6.63
CA LEU A 201 -6.02 13.62 6.92
C LEU A 201 -6.52 14.33 5.65
N GLU A 202 -5.65 14.68 4.71
CA GLU A 202 -6.06 15.28 3.43
C GLU A 202 -6.89 14.31 2.58
N VAL A 203 -6.49 13.03 2.48
CA VAL A 203 -7.27 12.01 1.76
C VAL A 203 -8.66 11.83 2.37
N MET A 204 -8.77 11.83 3.70
CA MET A 204 -10.05 11.72 4.41
C MET A 204 -10.94 12.97 4.28
N ARG A 205 -10.48 14.03 3.61
CA ARG A 205 -11.27 15.20 3.20
C ARG A 205 -11.71 15.11 1.73
N ALA A 206 -11.55 13.95 1.09
CA ALA A 206 -12.11 13.72 -0.23
C ALA A 206 -13.62 13.99 -0.23
N GLN A 207 -14.08 14.67 -1.27
CA GLN A 207 -15.47 15.02 -1.54
C GLN A 207 -16.14 13.95 -2.39
N TYR A 208 -15.39 13.22 -3.21
CA TYR A 208 -15.88 12.09 -3.98
C TYR A 208 -14.96 10.88 -3.91
N PHE A 209 -15.52 9.71 -4.18
CA PHE A 209 -14.78 8.46 -4.29
C PHE A 209 -15.00 7.87 -5.68
N LEU A 210 -13.91 7.64 -6.41
CA LEU A 210 -13.89 6.96 -7.70
C LEU A 210 -13.33 5.54 -7.50
N LEU A 211 -14.13 4.54 -7.86
CA LEU A 211 -13.73 3.13 -7.86
C LEU A 211 -13.72 2.59 -9.28
N THR A 212 -12.69 1.83 -9.61
CA THR A 212 -12.63 1.03 -10.82
C THR A 212 -12.41 -0.44 -10.48
N ILE A 213 -13.30 -1.32 -10.92
CA ILE A 213 -13.21 -2.77 -10.74
C ILE A 213 -12.92 -3.40 -12.10
N GLN A 214 -11.73 -3.96 -12.24
CA GLN A 214 -11.34 -4.72 -13.42
C GLN A 214 -11.93 -6.12 -13.36
N ARG A 215 -12.67 -6.51 -14.41
CA ARG A 215 -13.19 -7.87 -14.59
C ARG A 215 -12.32 -8.59 -15.62
N GLY A 216 -11.72 -9.71 -15.23
CA GLY A 216 -10.82 -10.51 -16.09
C GLY A 216 -9.37 -10.01 -16.11
N GLU A 217 -8.48 -10.73 -16.81
CA GLU A 217 -7.02 -10.64 -16.65
C GLU A 217 -6.40 -9.24 -16.79
N SER A 218 -6.94 -8.41 -17.68
CA SER A 218 -6.43 -7.05 -17.91
C SER A 218 -7.54 -6.11 -18.36
N ARG A 219 -7.47 -4.84 -17.94
CA ARG A 219 -8.34 -3.76 -18.43
C ARG A 219 -8.29 -3.51 -19.94
N ALA A 220 -7.24 -4.01 -20.60
CA ALA A 220 -7.11 -3.94 -22.06
C ALA A 220 -8.03 -4.92 -22.79
N LYS A 221 -8.41 -6.03 -22.14
CA LYS A 221 -9.20 -7.11 -22.75
C LYS A 221 -10.55 -7.33 -22.07
N GLY A 222 -10.62 -7.10 -20.77
CA GLY A 222 -11.81 -7.30 -19.96
C GLY A 222 -12.59 -6.01 -19.70
N PRO A 223 -13.87 -6.13 -19.29
CA PRO A 223 -14.66 -4.98 -18.89
C PRO A 223 -14.13 -4.35 -17.59
N VAL A 224 -14.38 -3.06 -17.44
CA VAL A 224 -14.06 -2.29 -16.24
C VAL A 224 -15.34 -1.63 -15.75
N ASP A 225 -15.77 -2.01 -14.55
CA ASP A 225 -16.89 -1.37 -13.87
C ASP A 225 -16.39 -0.13 -13.15
N VAL A 226 -17.03 1.01 -13.38
CA VAL A 226 -16.64 2.30 -12.80
C VAL A 226 -17.79 2.83 -11.97
N PHE A 227 -17.46 3.26 -10.77
CA PHE A 227 -18.40 3.81 -9.81
C PHE A 227 -17.88 5.13 -9.26
N LEU A 228 -18.78 6.07 -9.02
CA LEU A 228 -18.50 7.36 -8.41
C LEU A 228 -19.51 7.66 -7.32
N TRP A 229 -19.03 8.03 -6.13
CA TRP A 229 -19.88 8.45 -5.01
C TRP A 229 -19.53 9.86 -4.55
N ASP A 230 -20.55 10.60 -4.10
CA ASP A 230 -20.41 11.79 -3.27
C ASP A 230 -20.16 11.35 -1.82
N LEU A 231 -18.97 11.64 -1.29
CA LEU A 231 -18.59 11.25 0.07
C LEU A 231 -19.34 12.04 1.15
N GLN A 232 -19.80 13.25 0.83
CA GLN A 232 -20.51 14.14 1.76
C GLN A 232 -21.98 13.74 1.90
N LYS A 233 -22.62 13.39 0.79
CA LYS A 233 -24.05 13.02 0.75
C LYS A 233 -24.31 11.53 0.91
N ASP A 234 -23.27 10.70 0.81
CA ASP A 234 -23.42 9.25 0.81
C ASP A 234 -24.26 8.74 -0.37
N GLU A 235 -24.17 9.43 -1.51
CA GLU A 235 -24.95 9.15 -2.71
C GLU A 235 -24.07 8.61 -3.83
N ARG A 236 -24.52 7.54 -4.50
CA ARG A 236 -23.89 7.06 -5.73
C ARG A 236 -24.30 7.96 -6.88
N LEU A 237 -23.31 8.56 -7.56
CA LEU A 237 -23.51 9.47 -8.69
C LEU A 237 -23.35 8.78 -10.04
N LEU A 238 -22.53 7.73 -10.10
CA LEU A 238 -22.27 6.98 -11.34
C LEU A 238 -22.08 5.50 -11.04
N ALA A 239 -22.63 4.64 -11.88
CA ALA A 239 -22.29 3.24 -12.03
C ALA A 239 -22.35 2.90 -13.52
N VAL A 240 -21.25 2.46 -14.12
CA VAL A 240 -21.21 2.13 -15.55
C VAL A 240 -20.22 1.02 -15.82
N ARG A 241 -20.58 0.11 -16.72
CA ARG A 241 -19.65 -0.86 -17.30
C ARG A 241 -19.01 -0.27 -18.56
N THR A 242 -17.69 -0.22 -18.58
CA THR A 242 -16.90 0.22 -19.73
C THR A 242 -16.08 -0.94 -20.30
N GLN A 243 -15.64 -0.82 -21.55
CA GLN A 243 -14.70 -1.76 -22.13
C GLN A 243 -13.68 -0.98 -22.96
N SER A 244 -12.41 -1.36 -22.88
CA SER A 244 -11.42 -0.69 -23.72
C SER A 244 -11.62 -1.03 -25.20
N THR A 245 -12.06 -0.04 -25.97
CA THR A 245 -12.21 -0.12 -27.44
C THR A 245 -11.17 0.73 -28.17
N GLY A 246 -10.25 1.34 -27.42
CA GLY A 246 -9.29 2.33 -27.91
C GLY A 246 -8.43 1.79 -29.05
N THR A 247 -8.65 2.33 -30.25
CA THR A 247 -7.74 2.19 -31.39
C THR A 247 -6.98 3.50 -31.57
N LEU A 248 -5.64 3.46 -31.65
CA LEU A 248 -4.80 4.65 -31.85
C LEU A 248 -5.08 5.29 -33.22
N MET A 249 -5.80 6.41 -33.25
CA MET A 249 -5.89 7.25 -34.44
C MET A 249 -4.76 8.29 -34.43
N ARG A 250 -3.81 8.15 -35.37
CA ARG A 250 -2.70 9.12 -35.54
C ARG A 250 -3.22 10.35 -36.27
N VAL A 251 -3.54 11.41 -35.54
CA VAL A 251 -3.89 12.70 -36.14
C VAL A 251 -2.60 13.44 -36.52
N ARG A 252 -2.42 13.73 -37.81
CA ARG A 252 -1.35 14.62 -38.29
C ARG A 252 -1.84 16.06 -38.20
N ILE A 253 -1.36 16.81 -37.22
CA ILE A 253 -1.61 18.25 -37.12
C ILE A 253 -0.44 18.97 -37.80
N GLY A 254 -0.70 19.60 -38.95
CA GLY A 254 0.15 20.61 -39.59
C GLY A 254 1.62 20.23 -39.87
N GLY A 255 1.88 19.56 -41.00
CA GLY A 255 3.11 19.66 -41.83
C GLY A 255 4.50 19.41 -41.22
N SER A 256 4.66 19.29 -39.91
CA SER A 256 5.96 19.19 -39.25
C SER A 256 6.33 17.72 -39.02
N ARG A 257 7.20 17.22 -39.90
CA ARG A 257 7.95 15.98 -39.66
C ARG A 257 8.92 16.21 -38.49
N ARG A 258 8.49 15.85 -37.29
CA ARG A 258 9.27 15.21 -36.21
C ARG A 258 8.42 15.12 -34.95
N ALA A 259 7.51 14.17 -34.90
CA ALA A 259 7.16 13.55 -33.63
C ALA A 259 8.17 12.43 -33.42
N ASN A 260 9.15 12.64 -32.53
CA ASN A 260 9.93 11.54 -31.97
C ASN A 260 8.96 10.46 -31.52
N HIS A 261 9.28 9.20 -31.80
CA HIS A 261 8.51 8.03 -31.40
C HIS A 261 8.33 8.01 -29.88
N ALA A 262 7.33 8.72 -29.37
CA ALA A 262 6.77 8.41 -28.08
C ALA A 262 6.09 7.06 -28.27
N ASN A 263 6.68 6.01 -27.71
CA ASN A 263 5.93 4.82 -27.36
C ASN A 263 4.81 5.29 -26.43
N VAL A 264 3.67 5.67 -27.02
CA VAL A 264 2.46 5.93 -26.25
C VAL A 264 2.14 4.61 -25.58
N ASP A 265 2.32 4.58 -24.28
CA ASP A 265 2.14 3.37 -23.48
C ASP A 265 0.73 2.83 -23.74
N SER A 266 0.66 1.57 -24.20
CA SER A 266 -0.61 0.91 -24.57
C SER A 266 -1.67 1.06 -23.47
N ALA A 267 -1.24 1.02 -22.21
CA ALA A 267 -2.08 1.19 -21.04
C ALA A 267 -2.83 2.54 -21.02
N ALA A 268 -2.16 3.64 -21.38
CA ALA A 268 -2.76 4.98 -21.34
C ALA A 268 -3.88 5.15 -22.38
N ILE A 269 -3.78 4.47 -23.53
CA ILE A 269 -4.83 4.47 -24.56
C ILE A 269 -6.08 3.78 -24.03
N HIS A 270 -5.90 2.65 -23.34
CA HIS A 270 -7.00 1.93 -22.74
C HIS A 270 -7.68 2.77 -21.64
N ASP A 271 -6.89 3.43 -20.79
CA ASP A 271 -7.38 4.29 -19.71
C ASP A 271 -8.17 5.50 -20.26
N CYS A 272 -7.70 6.12 -21.34
CA CYS A 272 -8.41 7.24 -21.98
C CYS A 272 -9.69 6.81 -22.71
N SER A 273 -9.72 5.61 -23.29
CA SER A 273 -10.94 5.04 -23.88
C SER A 273 -12.00 4.70 -22.82
N ILE A 274 -11.57 4.25 -21.63
CA ILE A 274 -12.46 4.08 -20.47
C ILE A 274 -12.99 5.45 -20.01
N ALA A 275 -12.10 6.44 -19.88
CA ALA A 275 -12.47 7.80 -19.49
C ALA A 275 -13.49 8.47 -20.43
N SER A 276 -13.37 8.26 -21.75
CA SER A 276 -14.35 8.81 -22.70
C SER A 276 -15.74 8.20 -22.52
N GLN A 277 -15.83 6.88 -22.29
CA GLN A 277 -17.10 6.20 -22.02
C GLN A 277 -17.73 6.66 -20.71
N ILE A 278 -16.93 6.93 -19.67
CA ILE A 278 -17.41 7.51 -18.41
C ILE A 278 -18.03 8.89 -18.66
N LYS A 279 -17.38 9.75 -19.45
CA LYS A 279 -17.92 11.08 -19.79
C LYS A 279 -19.23 10.99 -20.57
N GLU A 280 -19.27 10.11 -21.57
CA GLU A 280 -20.47 9.85 -22.37
C GLU A 280 -21.63 9.36 -21.49
N ALA A 281 -21.37 8.42 -20.57
CA ALA A 281 -22.36 7.94 -19.61
C ALA A 281 -22.86 9.04 -18.65
N ALA A 282 -21.98 9.99 -18.30
CA ALA A 282 -22.34 11.17 -17.50
C ALA A 282 -23.03 12.29 -18.32
N GLY A 283 -23.30 12.08 -19.61
CA GLY A 283 -23.92 13.08 -20.48
C GLY A 283 -23.00 14.25 -20.87
N GLU A 284 -21.69 14.13 -20.65
CA GLU A 284 -20.70 15.09 -21.13
C GLU A 284 -20.18 14.68 -22.51
N PRO A 285 -19.94 15.63 -23.43
CA PRO A 285 -19.35 15.30 -24.72
C PRO A 285 -17.98 14.68 -24.51
N ALA A 286 -17.82 13.43 -24.95
CA ALA A 286 -16.50 12.89 -25.18
C ALA A 286 -15.81 13.80 -26.22
N MET A 287 -14.50 14.03 -26.07
CA MET A 287 -13.73 14.89 -26.96
C MET A 287 -13.85 14.38 -28.41
N GLU A 288 -14.81 14.91 -29.17
CA GLU A 288 -15.01 14.60 -30.57
C GLU A 288 -13.93 15.31 -31.39
N ILE A 289 -13.06 14.52 -32.00
CA ILE A 289 -12.14 15.04 -33.02
C ILE A 289 -12.97 15.21 -34.29
N ALA A 290 -13.61 16.38 -34.42
CA ALA A 290 -14.23 16.78 -35.69
C ALA A 290 -13.12 16.93 -36.75
N SER A 291 -12.90 15.87 -37.52
CA SER A 291 -12.06 15.95 -38.71
C SER A 291 -12.85 16.71 -39.76
N SER A 292 -12.64 18.02 -39.88
CA SER A 292 -13.10 18.75 -41.06
C SER A 292 -12.31 18.20 -42.26
N THR A 293 -12.88 17.23 -42.97
CA THR A 293 -12.40 16.85 -44.30
C THR A 293 -12.65 18.05 -45.19
N ASN A 294 -11.62 18.89 -45.35
CA ASN A 294 -11.62 19.94 -46.33
C ASN A 294 -11.51 19.24 -47.70
N THR A 295 -12.64 18.76 -48.23
CA THR A 295 -12.77 18.37 -49.63
C THR A 295 -12.60 19.63 -50.46
N GLY A 296 -11.34 19.97 -50.71
CA GLY A 296 -10.98 20.89 -51.77
C GLY A 296 -11.47 20.30 -53.08
N THR A 297 -12.55 20.85 -53.59
CA THR A 297 -12.96 20.74 -54.99
C THR A 297 -11.78 21.19 -55.84
N SER A 298 -10.98 20.24 -56.34
CA SER A 298 -10.07 20.49 -57.44
C SER A 298 -10.93 20.72 -58.67
N ALA A 299 -11.01 21.98 -59.08
CA ALA A 299 -11.58 22.36 -60.36
C ALA A 299 -10.80 21.67 -61.49
N GLU A 300 -11.59 21.13 -62.38
CA GLU A 300 -11.28 20.32 -63.54
C GLU A 300 -10.85 21.26 -64.69
N ASP A 301 -9.54 21.44 -64.89
CA ASP A 301 -9.01 22.12 -66.08
C ASP A 301 -8.77 21.08 -67.18
N ALA A 302 -9.79 20.91 -68.03
CA ALA A 302 -9.68 20.25 -69.32
C ALA A 302 -10.48 21.02 -70.38
N SER A 303 -9.79 21.85 -71.18
CA SER A 303 -10.15 22.09 -72.59
C SER A 303 -8.96 22.74 -73.32
N THR A 304 -8.11 21.98 -74.02
CA THR A 304 -8.08 21.79 -75.50
C THR A 304 -8.11 23.03 -76.41
N ASN A 305 -6.96 23.23 -77.08
CA ASN A 305 -6.70 23.44 -78.52
C ASN A 305 -7.29 24.60 -79.35
N GLY A 306 -6.40 25.20 -80.17
CA GLY A 306 -6.67 25.96 -81.41
C GLY A 306 -5.78 27.20 -81.49
N ASP A 307 -4.54 27.14 -81.99
CA ASP A 307 -4.10 27.13 -83.41
C ASP A 307 -4.27 28.46 -84.16
N ALA A 308 -3.21 28.80 -84.90
CA ALA A 308 -3.07 29.71 -86.03
C ALA A 308 -3.28 31.25 -85.87
N GLY A 309 -2.15 31.98 -85.88
CA GLY A 309 -1.77 32.72 -87.10
C GLY A 309 -2.15 34.20 -87.28
N VAL A 310 -1.13 34.96 -87.70
CA VAL A 310 -1.16 35.94 -88.82
C VAL A 310 -1.59 37.39 -88.53
N THR A 311 -0.58 38.29 -88.56
CA THR A 311 -0.54 39.72 -88.98
C THR A 311 -1.51 40.71 -88.32
N ARG A 312 -1.12 41.94 -87.98
CA ARG A 312 -0.27 42.91 -88.69
C ARG A 312 0.16 44.00 -87.71
#